data_AF-A0A7X6WCW6-F1
#
_entry.id   AF-A0A7X6WCW6-F1
#
_cell.length_a   1.000
_cell.length_b   1.000
_cell.length_c   1.000
_cell.angle_alpha   90.00
_cell.angle_beta   90.00
_cell.angle_gamma   90.00
#
_symmetry.space_group_name_H-M   'P 1'
#
loop_
_entity.id
_entity.type
_entity.pdbx_description
1 polymer ?
#
loop_
_entity_poly.entity_id
_entity_poly.type
_entity_poly.pdbx_seq_one_letter_code
_entity_poly.pdbx_strand_id
1 'polypeptide(L)'
;MNRLASEKSPYLQQHKDNPVNWYPWGEEALSKAEAENKPLFISIGYSTCHWCHVMNRESFSDPEVAKLLNQYFIPIKVDREERPDIDKV
;
A
#
# COMPACT_ATOMS: atom_id res chain seq x y z
N MET A 1 -12.31 -4.68 -2.90
CA MET A 1 -11.13 -4.84 -3.77
C MET A 1 -10.60 -3.51 -4.28
N ASN A 2 -9.34 -3.23 -3.96
CA ASN A 2 -8.50 -2.17 -4.53
C ASN A 2 -7.60 -2.74 -5.65
N ARG A 3 -6.63 -1.94 -6.13
CA ARG A 3 -5.77 -2.29 -7.28
C ARG A 3 -4.85 -3.48 -7.03
N LEU A 4 -4.57 -3.82 -5.78
CA LEU A 4 -3.71 -4.96 -5.46
C LEU A 4 -4.34 -6.30 -5.84
N ALA A 5 -5.64 -6.34 -6.17
CA ALA A 5 -6.31 -7.53 -6.66
C ALA A 5 -5.77 -8.05 -8.00
N SER A 6 -5.04 -7.23 -8.78
CA SER A 6 -4.37 -7.67 -10.02
C SER A 6 -2.90 -8.07 -9.85
N GLU A 7 -2.33 -7.91 -8.65
CA GLU A 7 -0.92 -8.19 -8.41
C GLU A 7 -0.61 -9.68 -8.30
N LYS A 8 0.61 -10.08 -8.67
CA LYS A 8 1.04 -11.48 -8.56
C LYS A 8 1.57 -11.82 -7.16
N SER A 9 2.14 -10.83 -6.47
CA SER A 9 2.64 -11.01 -5.10
C SER A 9 1.54 -11.53 -4.17
N PRO A 10 1.75 -12.69 -3.53
CA PRO A 10 0.84 -13.16 -2.49
C PRO A 10 0.74 -12.20 -1.31
N TYR A 11 1.81 -11.45 -1.01
CA TYR A 11 1.79 -10.43 0.05
C TYR A 11 0.88 -9.26 -0.32
N LEU A 12 0.99 -8.71 -1.54
CA LEU A 12 0.12 -7.60 -1.97
C LEU A 12 -1.35 -8.04 -2.04
N GLN A 13 -1.62 -9.25 -2.52
CA GLN A 13 -2.97 -9.82 -2.58
C GLN A 13 -3.64 -9.92 -1.20
N GLN A 14 -2.89 -10.09 -0.10
CA GLN A 14 -3.47 -10.09 1.25
C GLN A 14 -4.09 -8.74 1.63
N HIS A 15 -3.67 -7.65 0.98
CA HIS A 15 -4.16 -6.29 1.25
C HIS A 15 -5.21 -5.81 0.25
N LYS A 16 -5.63 -6.64 -0.71
CA LYS A 16 -6.54 -6.25 -1.79
C LYS A 16 -7.93 -5.82 -1.32
N ASP A 17 -8.37 -6.32 -0.17
CA ASP A 17 -9.70 -6.04 0.39
C ASP A 17 -9.67 -5.01 1.52
N ASN A 18 -8.50 -4.44 1.80
CA ASN A 18 -8.40 -3.33 2.74
C ASN A 18 -9.20 -2.10 2.25
N PRO A 19 -9.82 -1.34 3.17
CA PRO A 19 -10.48 -0.07 2.87
C PRO A 19 -9.51 1.02 2.39
N VAL A 20 -8.22 0.89 2.66
CA VAL A 20 -7.19 1.75 2.08
C VAL A 20 -7.13 1.52 0.57
N ASN A 21 -7.11 2.61 -0.20
CA ASN A 21 -7.05 2.63 -1.67
C ASN A 21 -5.63 2.36 -2.15
N TRP A 22 -5.10 1.19 -1.82
CA TRP A 22 -3.74 0.81 -2.16
C TRP A 22 -3.50 0.80 -3.67
N TYR A 23 -2.36 1.37 -4.03
CA TYR A 23 -1.70 1.22 -5.33
C TYR A 23 -0.50 0.30 -5.20
N PRO A 24 -0.18 -0.51 -6.23
CA PRO A 24 1.17 -1.04 -6.37
C PRO A 24 2.15 0.09 -6.68
N TRP A 25 3.43 -0.14 -6.46
CA TRP A 25 4.45 0.81 -6.91
C TRP A 25 4.48 0.88 -8.44
N GLY A 26 4.37 2.09 -9.00
CA GLY A 26 4.46 2.30 -10.43
C GLY A 26 4.01 3.69 -10.88
N GLU A 27 4.09 3.93 -12.19
CA GLU A 27 3.80 5.23 -12.80
C GLU A 27 2.37 5.73 -12.52
N GLU A 28 1.38 4.84 -12.42
CA GLU A 28 0.00 5.24 -12.09
C GLU A 28 -0.08 5.97 -10.74
N ALA A 29 0.58 5.43 -9.72
CA ALA A 29 0.57 6.02 -8.38
C ALA A 29 1.35 7.32 -8.32
N LEU A 30 2.51 7.37 -8.98
CA LEU A 30 3.36 8.56 -9.05
C LEU A 30 2.67 9.70 -9.80
N SER A 31 2.10 9.41 -10.97
CA SER A 31 1.39 10.40 -11.79
C SER A 31 0.15 10.94 -11.07
N LYS A 32 -0.56 10.08 -10.32
CA LYS A 32 -1.70 10.51 -9.51
C LYS A 32 -1.28 11.42 -8.36
N ALA A 33 -0.16 11.13 -7.71
CA ALA A 33 0.36 11.96 -6.63
C ALA A 33 0.74 13.36 -7.12
N GLU A 34 1.37 13.44 -8.29
CA GLU A 34 1.67 14.71 -8.96
C GLU A 34 0.39 15.46 -9.35
N ALA A 35 -0.55 14.77 -10.02
CA ALA A 35 -1.79 15.39 -10.50
C ALA A 35 -2.70 15.89 -9.35
N GLU A 36 -2.77 15.15 -8.25
CA GLU A 36 -3.56 15.55 -7.07
C GLU A 36 -2.78 16.42 -6.08
N ASN A 37 -1.48 16.66 -6.34
CA ASN A 37 -0.56 17.32 -5.41
C ASN A 37 -0.65 16.76 -3.98
N LYS A 38 -0.63 15.43 -3.88
CA LYS A 38 -0.72 14.69 -2.61
C LYS A 38 0.57 13.93 -2.33
N PRO A 39 1.02 13.89 -1.06
CA PRO A 39 2.17 13.07 -0.69
C PRO A 39 1.91 11.58 -0.90
N LEU A 40 3.00 10.84 -1.15
CA LEU A 40 2.99 9.38 -1.17
C LEU A 40 3.04 8.84 0.25
N PHE A 41 2.18 7.88 0.57
CA PHE A 41 2.32 7.04 1.75
C PHE A 41 2.82 5.67 1.32
N ILE A 42 4.12 5.40 1.49
CA ILE A 42 4.74 4.15 1.04
C ILE A 42 4.83 3.18 2.22
N SER A 43 4.12 2.06 2.13
CA SER A 43 4.19 0.97 3.11
C SER A 43 4.88 -0.24 2.50
N ILE A 44 6.14 -0.46 2.88
CA ILE A 44 6.97 -1.58 2.45
C ILE A 44 6.83 -2.72 3.48
N GLY A 45 6.67 -3.95 2.99
CA GLY A 45 6.70 -5.13 3.86
C GLY A 45 6.93 -6.41 3.05
N TYR A 46 6.83 -7.54 3.75
CA TYR A 46 7.05 -8.86 3.17
C TYR A 46 6.18 -9.89 3.92
N SER A 47 5.96 -11.06 3.32
CA SER A 47 5.00 -12.07 3.76
C SER A 47 5.16 -12.56 5.20
N THR A 48 6.40 -12.66 5.70
CA THR A 48 6.72 -13.19 7.04
C THR A 48 6.97 -12.11 8.11
N CYS A 49 6.65 -10.86 7.81
CA CYS A 49 6.81 -9.74 8.73
C CYS A 49 5.69 -9.71 9.79
N HIS A 50 6.01 -10.01 11.05
CA HIS A 50 5.04 -10.00 12.15
C HIS A 50 4.32 -8.64 12.33
N TRP A 51 5.08 -7.55 12.34
CA TRP A 51 4.52 -6.21 12.55
C TRP A 51 3.70 -5.68 11.37
N CYS A 52 3.98 -6.18 10.16
CA CYS A 52 3.19 -5.85 8.98
C CYS A 52 1.77 -6.42 9.11
N HIS A 53 1.63 -7.61 9.70
CA HIS A 53 0.32 -8.22 9.99
C HIS A 53 -0.43 -7.47 11.09
N VAL A 54 0.26 -7.05 12.15
CA VAL A 54 -0.32 -6.26 13.23
C VAL A 54 -0.84 -4.92 12.70
N MET A 55 0.00 -4.16 11.98
CA MET A 55 -0.38 -2.88 11.39
C MET A 55 -1.52 -3.01 10.37
N ASN A 56 -1.55 -4.12 9.62
CA ASN A 56 -2.67 -4.40 8.74
C ASN A 56 -4.00 -4.51 9.51
N ARG A 57 -4.02 -5.38 10.52
CA ARG A 57 -5.22 -5.68 11.31
C ARG A 57 -5.71 -4.46 12.10
N GLU A 58 -4.80 -3.70 12.69
CA GLU A 58 -5.13 -2.62 13.63
C GLU A 58 -5.27 -1.25 12.98
N SER A 59 -4.76 -1.07 11.75
CA SER A 59 -4.77 0.23 11.10
C SER A 59 -5.28 0.16 9.66
N PHE A 60 -4.72 -0.70 8.80
CA PHE A 60 -5.10 -0.68 7.38
C PHE A 60 -6.46 -1.31 7.08
N SER A 61 -6.97 -2.14 7.99
CA SER A 61 -8.34 -2.67 7.94
C SER A 61 -9.36 -1.78 8.66
N ASP A 62 -8.92 -0.76 9.40
CA ASP A 62 -9.80 0.18 10.10
C ASP A 62 -10.36 1.24 9.13
N PRO A 63 -11.69 1.39 9.01
CA PRO A 63 -12.29 2.36 8.08
C PRO A 63 -11.99 3.82 8.37
N GLU A 64 -11.80 4.22 9.64
CA GLU A 64 -11.50 5.60 10.01
C GLU A 64 -10.07 5.96 9.62
N VAL A 65 -9.11 5.09 9.94
CA VAL A 65 -7.71 5.24 9.51
C VAL A 65 -7.62 5.24 7.98
N ALA A 66 -8.31 4.30 7.32
CA ALA A 66 -8.31 4.23 5.86
C ALA A 66 -8.89 5.48 5.20
N LYS A 67 -9.95 6.06 5.78
CA LYS A 67 -10.52 7.33 5.31
C LYS A 67 -9.49 8.45 5.35
N LEU A 68 -8.74 8.58 6.46
CA LEU A 68 -7.68 9.59 6.58
C LEU A 68 -6.58 9.35 5.55
N LEU A 69 -6.09 8.12 5.41
CA LEU A 69 -5.06 7.78 4.43
C LEU A 69 -5.51 8.09 3.00
N ASN A 70 -6.72 7.70 2.64
CA ASN A 70 -7.28 7.91 1.30
C ASN A 70 -7.53 9.40 1.00
N GLN A 71 -7.81 10.21 2.02
CA GLN A 71 -8.07 11.62 1.87
C GLN A 71 -6.77 12.41 1.63
N TYR A 72 -5.73 12.12 2.40
CA TYR A 72 -4.53 12.96 2.47
C TYR A 72 -3.34 12.43 1.67
N PHE A 73 -3.34 11.16 1.26
CA PHE A 73 -2.20 10.53 0.61
C PHE A 73 -2.60 9.79 -0.67
N ILE A 74 -1.58 9.42 -1.45
CA ILE A 74 -1.65 8.27 -2.37
C ILE A 74 -1.00 7.08 -1.67
N PRO A 75 -1.78 6.12 -1.14
CA PRO A 75 -1.23 4.97 -0.43
C PRO A 75 -0.65 3.95 -1.42
N ILE A 76 0.63 3.63 -1.26
CA ILE A 76 1.35 2.63 -2.05
C ILE A 76 1.76 1.47 -1.15
N LYS A 77 1.45 0.24 -1.58
CA LYS A 77 1.93 -0.98 -0.93
C LYS A 77 3.05 -1.58 -1.78
N VAL A 78 4.17 -1.91 -1.15
CA VAL A 78 5.34 -2.51 -1.81
C VAL A 78 5.67 -3.83 -1.15
N ASP A 79 5.88 -4.85 -1.98
CA ASP A 79 6.49 -6.11 -1.56
C ASP A 79 8.01 -5.99 -1.68
N ARG A 80 8.69 -6.07 -0.55
CA ARG A 80 10.15 -6.04 -0.48
C ARG A 80 10.80 -7.21 -1.21
N GLU A 81 10.15 -8.38 -1.26
CA GLU A 81 10.70 -9.57 -1.91
C GLU A 81 10.74 -9.39 -3.44
N GLU A 82 9.76 -8.68 -4.01
CA GLU A 82 9.74 -8.34 -5.43
C GLU A 82 10.53 -7.06 -5.77
N ARG A 83 10.58 -6.10 -4.84
CA ARG A 83 11.23 -4.78 -5.03
C ARG A 83 12.22 -4.43 -3.93
N PRO A 84 13.33 -5.19 -3.79
CA PRO A 84 14.36 -4.90 -2.81
C PRO A 84 15.14 -3.62 -3.12
N ASP A 85 15.02 -3.09 -4.33
CA ASP A 85 15.61 -1.81 -4.75
C ASP A 85 14.96 -0.60 -4.08
N ILE A 86 13.65 -0.67 -3.81
CA ILE A 86 12.88 0.43 -3.19
C ILE A 86 13.18 0.54 -1.69
N ASP A 87 13.46 -0.59 -1.03
CA ASP A 87 13.73 -0.68 0.41
C ASP A 87 15.14 -0.19 0.81
N LYS A 88 16.06 -0.02 -0.15
CA LYS A 88 17.47 0.32 0.10
C LYS A 88 17.77 1.82 0.23
N VAL A 89 16.73 2.66 0.28
CA VAL A 89 16.85 4.12 0.34
C VAL A 89 17.07 4.60 1.78
#